data_AF-A0A1J3HU18-F1
#
_entry.id   AF-A0A1J3HU18-F1
#
_cell.length_a   1.000
_cell.length_b   1.000
_cell.length_c   1.000
_cell.angle_alpha   90.00
_cell.angle_beta   90.00
_cell.angle_gamma   90.00
#
_symmetry.space_group_name_H-M   'P 1'
#
loop_
_entity.id
_entity.type
_entity.pdbx_description
1 polymer ?
#
loop_
_entity_poly.entity_id
_entity_poly.type
_entity_poly.pdbx_seq_one_letter_code
_entity_poly.pdbx_strand_id
1 'polypeptide(L)'
;FYIRNMSNVQNLYSPWLFNQFLASNMRQELKTLYNVKVRKMVVMGLPPIGCAPYYLWKYKSQNGECAEEVNSMIMESNFVMRYTV
;
A
#
# COMPACT_ATOMS: atom_id res chain seq x y z
N PHE A 1 -0.14 -9.72 4.95
CA PHE A 1 -1.12 -10.09 3.93
C PHE A 1 -0.49 -10.22 2.54
N TYR A 2 0.10 -9.18 1.89
CA TYR A 2 0.90 -9.38 0.67
C TYR A 2 2.42 -9.53 0.92
N ILE A 3 3.12 -8.51 1.46
CA ILE A 3 4.61 -8.46 1.59
C ILE A 3 5.23 -9.60 2.44
N ARG A 4 4.48 -10.17 3.40
CA ARG A 4 4.98 -11.21 4.32
C ARG A 4 4.49 -12.63 3.94
N ASN A 5 3.75 -12.75 2.84
CA ASN A 5 3.01 -13.93 2.38
C ASN A 5 2.32 -14.77 3.48
N MET A 6 1.90 -14.15 4.58
CA MET A 6 1.38 -14.88 5.75
C MET A 6 0.00 -15.52 5.53
N SER A 7 -0.67 -15.16 4.44
CA SER A 7 -2.09 -15.50 4.19
C SER A 7 -2.33 -15.91 2.74
N ASN A 8 -1.29 -16.38 2.04
CA ASN A 8 -1.33 -16.85 0.64
C ASN A 8 -1.92 -15.86 -0.38
N VAL A 9 -1.97 -14.57 -0.04
CA VAL A 9 -2.56 -13.53 -0.92
C VAL A 9 -1.74 -13.41 -2.21
N GLN A 10 -0.43 -13.66 -2.15
CA GLN A 10 0.44 -13.66 -3.33
C GLN A 10 0.07 -14.76 -4.35
N ASN A 11 -0.60 -15.83 -3.91
CA ASN A 11 -1.08 -16.90 -4.80
C ASN A 11 -2.43 -16.57 -5.43
N LEU A 12 -3.21 -15.68 -4.80
CA LEU A 12 -4.55 -15.30 -5.25
C LEU A 12 -4.54 -14.05 -6.14
N TYR A 13 -3.58 -13.15 -5.92
CA TYR A 13 -3.48 -11.88 -6.60
C TYR A 13 -2.06 -11.64 -7.10
N SER A 14 -1.93 -11.17 -8.33
CA SER A 14 -0.70 -10.51 -8.77
C SER A 14 -0.53 -9.17 -8.02
N PRO A 15 0.69 -8.61 -7.93
CA PRO A 15 0.91 -7.32 -7.24
C PRO A 15 -0.01 -6.22 -7.79
N TRP A 16 -0.15 -6.17 -9.11
CA TRP A 16 -0.99 -5.20 -9.80
C TRP A 16 -2.48 -5.37 -9.48
N LEU A 17 -3.01 -6.59 -9.53
CA LEU A 17 -4.42 -6.84 -9.24
C LEU A 17 -4.72 -6.56 -7.77
N PHE A 18 -3.78 -6.86 -6.87
CA PHE A 18 -3.90 -6.54 -5.46
C PHE A 18 -3.96 -5.02 -5.23
N ASN A 19 -3.11 -4.23 -5.90
CA ASN A 19 -3.14 -2.78 -5.81
C ASN A 19 -4.47 -2.19 -6.32
N GLN A 20 -5.02 -2.72 -7.41
CA GLN A 20 -6.34 -2.32 -7.89
C GLN A 20 -7.46 -2.67 -6.90
N PHE A 21 -7.39 -3.85 -6.30
CA PHE A 21 -8.35 -4.25 -5.27
C PHE A 21 -8.33 -3.30 -4.07
N LEU A 22 -7.14 -2.94 -3.57
CA LEU A 22 -6.97 -1.96 -2.50
C LEU A 22 -7.57 -0.60 -2.87
N ALA A 23 -7.28 -0.10 -4.08
CA ALA A 23 -7.78 1.19 -4.54
C ALA A 23 -9.31 1.21 -4.72
N SER A 24 -9.88 0.12 -5.24
CA SER A 24 -11.33 -0.03 -5.37
C SER A 24 -12.03 -0.04 -4.01
N ASN A 25 -11.46 -0.75 -3.02
CA ASN A 25 -12.00 -0.75 -1.65
C ASN A 25 -11.91 0.63 -1.02
N MET A 26 -10.77 1.33 -1.16
CA MET A 26 -10.63 2.67 -0.60
C MET A 26 -11.63 3.65 -1.24
N ARG A 27 -11.83 3.58 -2.56
CA ARG A 27 -12.88 4.36 -3.24
C ARG A 27 -14.27 4.05 -2.68
N GLN A 28 -14.56 2.78 -2.36
CA GLN A 28 -15.83 2.40 -1.76
C GLN A 28 -16.00 3.00 -0.35
N GLU A 29 -14.97 2.98 0.49
CA GLU A 29 -15.00 3.62 1.81
C GLU A 29 -15.24 5.13 1.72
N LEU A 30 -14.60 5.82 0.77
CA LEU A 30 -14.83 7.25 0.57
C LEU A 30 -16.26 7.55 0.10
N LYS A 31 -16.84 6.67 -0.74
CA LYS A 31 -18.27 6.77 -1.10
C LYS A 31 -19.16 6.60 0.13
N THR A 32 -18.85 5.66 1.03
CA THR A 32 -19.58 5.47 2.29
C THR A 32 -19.52 6.74 3.13
N LEU A 33 -18.33 7.33 3.31
CA LEU A 33 -18.17 8.59 4.05
C LEU A 33 -18.94 9.75 3.39
N TYR A 34 -18.92 9.81 2.06
CA TYR A 34 -19.66 10.82 1.30
C TYR A 34 -21.18 10.69 1.52
N ASN A 35 -21.69 9.46 1.55
CA ASN A 35 -23.11 9.17 1.79
C ASN A 35 -23.58 9.62 3.18
N VAL A 36 -22.70 9.54 4.19
CA VAL A 36 -22.96 10.08 5.55
C VAL A 36 -22.61 11.56 5.70
N LYS A 37 -22.58 12.30 4.60
CA LYS A 37 -22.41 13.77 4.51
C LYS A 37 -21.01 14.31 4.87
N VAL A 38 -19.97 13.48 4.90
CA VAL A 38 -18.58 13.98 4.95
C VAL A 38 -18.23 14.63 3.61
N ARG A 39 -17.74 15.88 3.64
CA ARG A 39 -17.46 16.68 2.43
C ARG A 39 -15.99 17.02 2.20
N LYS A 40 -15.16 16.88 3.23
CA LYS A 40 -13.71 17.14 3.16
C LYS A 40 -12.99 15.89 3.63
N MET A 41 -12.18 15.32 2.74
CA MET A 41 -11.43 14.10 2.99
C MET A 41 -10.01 14.31 2.49
N VAL A 42 -9.03 13.81 3.23
CA VAL A 42 -7.62 13.81 2.82
C VAL A 42 -7.21 12.36 2.67
N VAL A 43 -6.74 12.02 1.48
CA VAL A 43 -6.18 10.71 1.16
C VAL A 43 -4.69 10.89 1.00
N MET A 44 -3.91 10.22 1.84
CA MET A 44 -2.46 10.24 1.79
C MET A 44 -1.92 8.96 1.19
N GLY A 45 -0.87 9.10 0.37
CA GLY A 45 -0.07 7.95 -0.05
C GLY A 45 0.69 7.36 1.13
N LEU A 46 1.09 6.10 0.98
CA LEU A 46 1.95 5.43 1.92
C LEU A 46 3.38 6.00 1.86
N PRO A 47 4.03 6.25 3.00
CA PRO A 47 5.44 6.62 3.03
C PRO A 47 6.34 5.43 2.62
N PRO A 48 7.63 5.66 2.34
CA PRO A 48 8.58 4.58 2.01
C PRO A 48 8.83 3.65 3.21
N ILE A 49 7.93 2.70 3.43
CA ILE A 49 7.99 1.79 4.59
C ILE A 49 9.18 0.82 4.55
N GLY A 50 9.85 0.66 3.40
CA GLY A 50 11.08 -0.11 3.29
C GLY A 50 12.23 0.47 4.13
N CYS A 51 12.12 1.73 4.56
CA CYS A 51 13.05 2.38 5.47
C CYS A 51 12.68 2.20 6.96
N ALA A 52 11.53 1.60 7.29
CA ALA A 52 11.10 1.48 8.67
C ALA A 52 12.01 0.49 9.44
N PRO A 53 12.26 0.69 10.76
CA PRO A 53 13.20 -0.15 11.53
C PRO A 53 12.96 -1.66 11.41
N TYR A 54 11.69 -2.07 11.33
CA TYR A 54 11.32 -3.46 11.11
C TYR A 54 11.85 -4.04 9.80
N TYR A 55 11.77 -3.27 8.70
CA TYR A 55 12.25 -3.70 7.38
C TYR A 55 13.78 -3.64 7.29
N LEU A 56 14.40 -2.61 7.87
CA LEU A 56 15.86 -2.53 7.98
C LEU A 56 16.44 -3.76 8.70
N TRP A 57 15.83 -4.15 9.83
CA TRP A 57 16.21 -5.35 10.56
C TRP A 57 15.98 -6.62 9.74
N LYS A 58 14.79 -6.77 9.13
CA LYS A 58 14.42 -7.97 8.35
C LYS A 58 15.33 -8.18 7.13
N TYR A 59 15.70 -7.11 6.44
CA TYR A 59 16.57 -7.15 5.27
C TYR A 59 18.06 -7.05 5.61
N LYS A 60 18.41 -7.05 6.90
CA LYS A 60 19.80 -6.98 7.41
C LYS A 60 20.58 -5.79 6.84
N SER A 61 19.92 -4.63 6.82
CA SER A 61 20.55 -3.39 6.37
C SER A 61 21.81 -3.10 7.17
N GLN A 62 22.91 -2.78 6.48
CA GLN A 62 24.21 -2.49 7.10
C GLN A 62 24.43 -1.00 7.34
N ASN A 63 23.93 -0.15 6.44
CA ASN A 63 24.17 1.30 6.42
C ASN A 63 22.88 2.12 6.49
N GLY A 64 21.74 1.50 6.84
CA GLY A 64 20.43 2.15 6.81
C GLY A 64 19.81 2.21 5.41
N GLU A 65 20.32 1.43 4.46
CA GLU A 65 19.73 1.25 3.13
C GLU A 65 18.31 0.68 3.24
N CYS A 66 17.37 1.34 2.57
CA CYS A 66 15.97 0.93 2.58
C CYS A 66 15.77 -0.34 1.74
N ALA A 67 14.77 -1.13 2.11
CA ALA A 67 14.35 -2.26 1.28
C ALA A 67 13.65 -1.75 0.01
N GLU A 68 14.43 -1.58 -1.08
CA GLU A 68 13.95 -0.99 -2.34
C GLU A 68 12.81 -1.77 -2.99
N GLU A 69 12.81 -3.11 -2.87
CA GLU A 69 11.70 -3.94 -3.33
C GLU A 69 10.38 -3.53 -2.66
N VAL A 70 10.41 -3.29 -1.35
CA VAL A 70 9.25 -2.88 -0.57
C VAL A 70 8.83 -1.47 -0.97
N ASN A 71 9.78 -0.53 -1.09
CA ASN A 71 9.48 0.83 -1.52
C ASN A 71 8.91 0.89 -2.94
N SER A 72 9.40 0.07 -3.86
CA SER A 72 8.90 -0.01 -5.22
C SER A 72 7.42 -0.45 -5.26
N MET A 73 7.06 -1.49 -4.51
CA MET A 73 5.67 -1.93 -4.38
C MET A 73 4.76 -0.81 -3.81
N ILE A 74 5.29 -0.01 -2.89
CA ILE A 74 4.56 1.10 -2.28
C ILE A 74 4.37 2.25 -3.27
N MET A 75 5.39 2.57 -4.07
CA MET A 75 5.27 3.56 -5.13
C MET A 75 4.21 3.16 -6.16
N GLU A 76 4.18 1.90 -6.58
CA GLU A 76 3.14 1.38 -7.48
C GLU A 76 1.74 1.49 -6.85
N SER A 77 1.61 1.13 -5.57
CA SER A 77 0.35 1.25 -4.84
C SER A 77 -0.13 2.71 -4.81
N ASN A 78 0.76 3.64 -4.41
CA ASN A 78 0.47 5.08 -4.39
C ASN A 78 0.08 5.63 -5.76
N PHE A 79 0.73 5.14 -6.83
CA PHE A 79 0.39 5.51 -8.19
C PHE A 79 -1.04 5.07 -8.53
N VAL A 80 -1.41 3.80 -8.30
CA VAL A 80 -2.78 3.31 -8.57
C VAL A 80 -3.82 4.07 -7.75
N MET A 81 -3.52 4.33 -6.48
CA MET A 81 -4.38 5.10 -5.57
C MET A 81 -4.67 6.50 -6.12
N ARG A 82 -3.64 7.22 -6.59
CA ARG A 82 -3.77 8.59 -7.10
C ARG A 82 -4.71 8.75 -8.30
N TYR A 83 -4.86 7.70 -9.11
CA TYR A 83 -5.72 7.74 -10.31
C TYR A 83 -7.08 7.07 -10.12
N THR A 84 -7.27 6.31 -9.05
CA THR A 84 -8.51 5.55 -8.79
C THR A 84 -9.42 6.25 -7.77
N VAL A 85 -8.82 6.99 -6.85
CA VAL A 85 -9.47 7.68 -5.72
C VAL A 85 -9.47 9.18 -5.95
#